data_AF-A0A917GYL6-F1
#
_entry.id   AF-A0A917GYL6-F1
#
_cell.length_a   1.000
_cell.length_b   1.000
_cell.length_c   1.000
_cell.angle_alpha   90.00
_cell.angle_beta   90.00
_cell.angle_gamma   90.00
#
_symmetry.space_group_name_H-M   'P 1'
#
loop_
_entity.id
_entity.type
_entity.pdbx_description
1 polymer ?
#
loop_
_entity_poly.entity_id
_entity_poly.type
_entity_poly.pdbx_seq_one_letter_code
_entity_poly.pdbx_strand_id
1 'polypeptide(L)'
;MLVNGQSFSELKQTCLELSTLNIKLNPLKDGAKTKGNVAYVLFDNTNKSAEVFFPFENKGIILNKTAEGNWTNGDYKLIAWKGYVIRKNGKAIYGGLGE
;
A
#
# COMPACT_ATOMS: atom_id res chain seq x y z
N MET A 1 -14.20 5.16 -5.81
CA MET A 1 -13.63 6.23 -4.98
C MET A 1 -13.85 5.85 -3.52
N LEU A 2 -12.81 5.86 -2.69
CA LEU A 2 -12.92 5.62 -1.25
C LEU A 2 -13.97 6.56 -0.66
N VAL A 3 -15.05 6.02 -0.11
CA VAL A 3 -16.09 6.85 0.52
C VAL A 3 -15.53 7.35 1.85
N ASN A 4 -15.33 8.66 1.96
CA ASN A 4 -14.86 9.35 3.17
C ASN A 4 -13.55 8.81 3.79
N GLY A 5 -12.64 8.26 2.98
CA GLY A 5 -11.35 7.74 3.47
C GLY A 5 -11.44 6.41 4.24
N GLN A 6 -12.59 5.72 4.16
CA GLN A 6 -12.78 4.38 4.71
C GLN A 6 -12.71 3.31 3.61
N SER A 7 -12.26 2.10 3.96
CA SER A 7 -12.30 0.94 3.08
C SER A 7 -12.49 -0.35 3.89
N PHE A 8 -13.17 -1.33 3.30
CA PHE A 8 -13.23 -2.67 3.88
C PHE A 8 -11.90 -3.38 3.65
N SER A 9 -11.32 -3.91 4.73
CA SER A 9 -10.10 -4.71 4.68
C SER A 9 -10.44 -6.19 4.61
N GLU A 10 -9.92 -6.86 3.57
CA GLU A 10 -10.03 -8.30 3.45
C GLU A 10 -9.15 -9.02 4.50
N LEU A 11 -8.02 -8.43 4.92
CA LEU A 11 -7.16 -9.02 5.95
C LEU A 11 -7.75 -8.93 7.37
N LYS A 12 -8.49 -7.86 7.68
CA LYS A 12 -9.08 -7.64 9.01
C LYS A 12 -10.58 -7.96 9.08
N GLN A 13 -11.22 -8.21 7.94
CA GLN A 13 -12.65 -8.50 7.82
C GLN A 13 -13.53 -7.40 8.47
N THR A 14 -13.13 -6.13 8.29
CA THR A 14 -13.84 -4.97 8.84
C THR A 14 -13.55 -3.70 8.05
N CYS A 15 -14.40 -2.67 8.19
CA CYS A 15 -14.15 -1.34 7.65
C CYS A 15 -13.11 -0.61 8.49
N LEU A 16 -12.09 -0.06 7.82
CA LEU A 16 -11.01 0.69 8.43
C LEU A 16 -11.08 2.15 7.96
N GLU A 17 -10.75 3.06 8.86
CA GLU A 17 -10.39 4.43 8.51
C GLU A 17 -8.92 4.47 8.08
N LEU A 18 -8.68 4.70 6.80
CA LEU A 18 -7.35 4.53 6.21
C LEU A 18 -6.32 5.54 6.76
N SER A 19 -6.77 6.74 7.17
CA SER A 19 -5.92 7.74 7.83
C SER A 19 -5.29 7.26 9.14
N THR A 20 -5.83 6.20 9.77
CA THR A 20 -5.29 5.63 11.00
C THR A 20 -4.19 4.59 10.77
N LEU A 21 -3.93 4.21 9.52
CA LEU A 21 -2.88 3.24 9.18
C LEU A 21 -1.50 3.91 9.21
N ASN A 22 -0.54 3.24 9.87
CA ASN A 22 0.81 3.76 10.09
C ASN A 22 1.64 3.91 8.80
N ILE A 23 1.30 3.18 7.73
CA ILE A 23 2.07 3.20 6.49
C ILE A 23 1.31 3.97 5.42
N LYS A 24 1.72 5.22 5.22
CA LYS A 24 1.21 6.12 4.19
C LYS A 24 2.25 6.33 3.08
N LEU A 25 1.87 6.01 1.85
CA LEU A 25 2.72 6.15 0.67
C LEU A 25 2.22 7.29 -0.21
N ASN A 26 3.13 8.18 -0.59
CA ASN A 26 2.81 9.30 -1.47
C ASN A 26 3.04 8.90 -2.93
N PRO A 27 2.24 9.42 -3.88
CA PRO A 27 2.48 9.18 -5.29
C PRO A 27 3.86 9.71 -5.69
N LEU A 28 4.56 8.91 -6.50
CA LEU A 28 5.86 9.24 -7.08
C LEU A 28 5.62 9.51 -8.57
N LYS A 29 5.68 10.76 -9.00
CA LYS A 29 5.64 11.07 -10.44
C LYS A 29 6.98 10.74 -11.11
N ASP A 30 8.09 11.20 -10.52
CA ASP A 30 9.49 10.88 -10.88
C ASP A 30 10.43 11.21 -9.70
N GLY A 31 10.25 10.56 -8.54
CA GLY A 31 11.10 10.74 -7.34
C GLY A 31 10.71 11.90 -6.41
N ALA A 32 9.88 12.85 -6.86
CA ALA A 32 9.28 13.86 -5.98
C ALA A 32 7.94 13.38 -5.41
N LYS A 33 7.79 13.45 -4.07
CA LYS A 33 6.52 13.24 -3.38
C LYS A 33 5.54 14.32 -3.84
N THR A 34 4.58 13.98 -4.69
CA THR A 34 3.53 14.93 -5.06
C THR A 34 2.46 14.93 -3.97
N LYS A 35 2.11 16.10 -3.43
CA LYS A 35 0.92 16.24 -2.58
C LYS A 35 -0.30 15.78 -3.41
N GLY A 36 -1.06 14.79 -2.91
CA GLY A 36 -2.20 14.23 -3.62
C GLY A 36 -2.71 12.92 -3.00
N ASN A 37 -3.54 12.22 -3.78
CA ASN A 37 -4.15 10.93 -3.48
C ASN A 37 -3.10 9.87 -3.06
N VAL A 38 -2.99 9.61 -1.76
CA VAL A 38 -2.02 8.68 -1.15
C VAL A 38 -2.53 7.24 -1.16
N ALA A 39 -1.61 6.28 -1.05
CA ALA A 39 -1.92 4.88 -0.80
C ALA A 39 -1.60 4.51 0.65
N TYR A 40 -2.31 3.54 1.19
CA TYR A 40 -2.06 3.01 2.54
C TYR A 40 -1.70 1.54 2.49
N VAL A 41 -0.89 1.08 3.44
CA VAL A 41 -0.50 -0.32 3.56
C VAL A 41 -0.88 -0.86 4.93
N LEU A 42 -1.47 -2.04 4.95
CA LEU A 42 -1.80 -2.80 6.13
C LEU A 42 -1.17 -4.19 6.03
N PHE A 43 -0.33 -4.55 6.98
CA PHE A 43 0.18 -5.92 7.07
C PHE A 43 -0.78 -6.79 7.89
N ASP A 44 -0.83 -8.08 7.55
CA ASP A 44 -1.40 -9.08 8.43
C ASP A 44 -0.53 -9.25 9.69
N ASN A 45 -1.04 -9.96 10.69
CA ASN A 45 -0.35 -10.13 11.97
C ASN A 45 0.97 -10.91 11.85
N THR A 46 1.17 -11.67 10.76
CA THR A 46 2.37 -12.48 10.53
C THR A 46 3.31 -11.88 9.48
N ASN A 47 2.96 -10.73 8.92
CA ASN A 47 3.69 -10.05 7.84
C ASN A 47 3.88 -10.93 6.57
N LYS A 48 3.02 -11.94 6.38
CA LYS A 48 2.97 -12.80 5.19
C LYS A 48 2.17 -12.17 4.07
N SER A 49 1.26 -11.25 4.38
CA SER A 49 0.44 -10.55 3.40
C SER A 49 0.35 -9.06 3.72
N ALA A 50 0.28 -8.25 2.67
CA ALA A 50 0.09 -6.82 2.75
C ALA A 50 -1.12 -6.43 1.92
N GLU A 51 -2.08 -5.73 2.51
CA GLU A 51 -3.19 -5.13 1.79
C GLU A 51 -2.86 -3.67 1.49
N VAL A 52 -2.96 -3.29 0.21
CA VAL A 52 -2.64 -1.95 -0.28
C VAL A 52 -3.91 -1.27 -0.76
N PHE A 53 -4.23 -0.13 -0.16
CA PHE A 53 -5.39 0.68 -0.50
C PHE A 53 -4.97 1.83 -1.40
N PHE A 54 -5.28 1.73 -2.69
CA PHE A 54 -5.07 2.82 -3.64
C PHE A 54 -6.25 3.78 -3.64
N PRO A 55 -5.99 5.08 -3.88
CA PRO A 55 -7.01 6.12 -3.78
C PRO A 55 -8.02 6.11 -4.95
N PHE A 56 -7.67 5.47 -6.07
CA PHE A 56 -8.52 5.34 -7.26
C PHE A 56 -9.24 3.98 -7.32
N GLU A 57 -8.93 3.05 -6.41
CA GLU A 57 -9.59 1.76 -6.32
C GLU A 57 -10.69 1.77 -5.25
N ASN A 58 -11.68 0.89 -5.39
CA ASN A 58 -12.75 0.74 -4.39
C ASN A 58 -12.38 -0.25 -3.28
N LYS A 59 -11.38 -1.11 -3.51
CA LYS A 59 -10.96 -2.18 -2.61
C LYS A 59 -9.45 -2.19 -2.47
N GLY A 60 -8.98 -2.71 -1.34
CA GLY A 60 -7.58 -3.05 -1.17
C GLY A 60 -7.16 -4.17 -2.11
N ILE A 61 -5.87 -4.20 -2.48
CA ILE A 61 -5.27 -5.35 -3.16
C ILE A 61 -4.38 -6.11 -2.18
N ILE A 62 -4.41 -7.43 -2.23
CA ILE A 62 -3.56 -8.28 -1.39
C ILE A 62 -2.27 -8.63 -2.14
N LEU A 63 -1.14 -8.41 -1.49
CA LEU A 63 0.20 -8.82 -1.91
C LEU A 63 0.72 -9.88 -0.96
N ASN A 64 1.31 -10.96 -1.48
CA ASN A 64 1.85 -12.04 -0.65
C ASN A 64 3.38 -11.97 -0.59
N LYS A 65 3.93 -12.30 0.58
CA LYS A 65 5.37 -12.27 0.82
C LYS A 65 6.05 -13.30 -0.07
N THR A 66 7.08 -12.87 -0.77
CA THR A 66 7.93 -13.73 -1.62
C THR A 66 9.33 -13.88 -1.05
N ALA A 67 9.82 -12.83 -0.39
CA ALA A 67 11.05 -12.83 0.35
C ALA A 67 10.94 -11.82 1.50
N GLU A 68 11.93 -11.79 2.38
CA GLU A 68 12.03 -10.70 3.35
C GLU A 68 12.03 -9.34 2.65
N GLY A 69 11.21 -8.41 3.16
CA GLY A 69 11.04 -7.09 2.57
C GLY A 69 10.37 -7.06 1.19
N ASN A 70 9.76 -8.15 0.69
CA ASN A 70 9.17 -8.20 -0.65
C ASN A 70 7.80 -8.91 -0.66
N TRP A 71 6.78 -8.22 -1.16
CA TRP A 71 5.42 -8.77 -1.37
C TRP A 71 4.93 -8.48 -2.79
N THR A 72 4.18 -9.39 -3.40
CA THR A 72 3.63 -9.21 -4.75
C THR A 72 2.37 -10.03 -5.00
N ASN A 73 1.59 -9.62 -5.99
CA ASN A 73 0.49 -10.37 -6.60
C ASN A 73 0.71 -10.59 -8.11
N GLY A 74 1.94 -10.42 -8.60
CA GLY A 74 2.28 -10.40 -10.03
C GLY A 74 2.35 -8.98 -10.59
N ASP A 75 1.23 -8.25 -10.57
CA ASP A 75 1.12 -6.91 -11.18
C ASP A 75 1.81 -5.82 -10.35
N TYR A 76 1.64 -5.91 -9.03
CA TYR A 76 2.19 -4.95 -8.07
C TYR A 76 3.24 -5.62 -7.19
N LYS A 77 4.25 -4.84 -6.81
CA LYS A 77 5.30 -5.26 -5.88
C LYS A 77 5.51 -4.21 -4.80
N LEU A 78 5.41 -4.61 -3.54
CA LEU A 78 5.80 -3.83 -2.37
C LEU A 78 7.22 -4.23 -1.96
N ILE A 79 8.09 -3.24 -1.78
CA ILE A 79 9.49 -3.42 -1.40
C ILE A 79 9.79 -2.57 -0.17
N ALA A 80 10.36 -3.18 0.87
CA ALA A 80 10.91 -2.48 2.02
C ALA A 80 12.30 -1.91 1.68
N TRP A 81 12.38 -0.61 1.38
CA TRP A 81 13.63 0.07 1.07
C TRP A 81 13.58 1.52 1.56
N LYS A 82 14.28 1.81 2.67
CA LYS A 82 14.22 3.11 3.37
C LYS A 82 12.78 3.56 3.67
N GLY A 83 11.98 2.61 4.15
CA GLY A 83 10.52 2.69 4.19
C GLY A 83 9.93 1.69 3.20
N TYR A 84 8.90 2.09 2.47
CA TYR A 84 8.17 1.21 1.55
C TYR A 84 7.97 1.85 0.18
N VAL A 85 8.11 1.04 -0.87
CA VAL A 85 7.91 1.43 -2.26
C VAL A 85 6.99 0.43 -2.96
N ILE A 86 5.96 0.94 -3.63
CA ILE A 86 5.13 0.15 -4.54
C ILE A 86 5.63 0.35 -5.96
N ARG A 87 5.82 -0.76 -6.67
CA ARG A 87 6.07 -0.80 -8.10
C ARG A 87 4.91 -1.45 -8.85
N LYS A 88 4.65 -0.98 -10.06
CA LYS A 88 3.76 -1.60 -11.05
C LYS A 88 4.53 -1.69 -12.37
N ASN A 89 4.59 -2.86 -12.99
CA ASN A 89 5.34 -3.09 -14.24
C ASN A 89 6.79 -2.56 -14.18
N GLY A 90 7.49 -2.79 -13.06
CA GLY A 90 8.87 -2.35 -12.84
C GLY A 90 9.05 -0.87 -12.47
N LYS A 91 8.06 0.00 -12.67
CA LYS A 91 8.12 1.42 -12.31
C LYS A 91 7.64 1.67 -10.88
N ALA A 92 8.39 2.45 -10.10
CA ALA A 92 7.96 2.92 -8.78
C ALA A 92 6.85 3.96 -8.94
N ILE A 93 5.70 3.73 -8.28
CA ILE A 93 4.50 4.57 -8.39
C ILE A 93 4.11 5.21 -7.06
N TYR A 94 4.48 4.60 -5.93
CA TYR A 94 4.25 5.14 -4.58
C TYR A 94 5.45 4.88 -3.68
N GLY A 95 5.71 5.80 -2.76
CA GLY A 95 6.78 5.68 -1.77
C GLY A 95 6.54 6.49 -0.50
N GLY A 96 7.00 5.97 0.63
CA GLY A 96 6.83 6.59 1.93
C GLY A 96 7.78 6.00 2.96
N LEU A 97 7.96 6.73 4.06
CA LEU A 97 8.62 6.16 5.23
C LEU A 97 7.65 5.15 5.85
N GLY A 98 8.15 3.99 6.23
CA GLY A 98 7.49 3.19 7.26
C GLY A 98 7.96 3.77 8.58
N GLU A 99 7.02 4.15 9.45
CA GLU A 99 7.35 4.38 10.86
C GLU A 99 7.78 3.08 11.53
#